data_AF-B1YDL2-F1
#
_entry.id   AF-B1YDL2-F1
#
_cell.length_a   1.000
_cell.length_b   1.000
_cell.length_c   1.000
_cell.angle_alpha   90.00
_cell.angle_beta   90.00
_cell.angle_gamma   90.00
#
_symmetry.space_group_name_H-M   'P 1'
#
loop_
_entity.id
_entity.type
_entity.pdbx_description
1 polymer ?
#
loop_
_entity_poly.entity_id
_entity_poly.type
_entity_poly.pdbx_seq_one_letter_code
_entity_poly.pdbx_strand_id
1 'polypeptide(L)'
;MLFLADLAAAALALYVGFEVYRAWRSLRDRRLSLYSLGMALLAAALVLEALLDIYLGLSRGPARHVAREAALLRAGVDVLLLAALASIAAAVTPAIFYSAALLLGPLDAALAIYIAAVMFVKAAERRTPPFTPLAFVALAASIVLPPPAAPPLRLLTALFLALGVWLGRGAQGLR
;
A
#
# COMPACT_ATOMS: atom_id res chain seq x y z
N MET A 1 -14.56 10.34 14.57
CA MET A 1 -13.49 10.94 13.73
C MET A 1 -12.78 9.93 12.83
N LEU A 2 -12.72 8.64 13.20
CA LEU A 2 -12.14 7.56 12.36
C LEU A 2 -12.77 7.41 10.97
N PHE A 3 -14.11 7.41 10.89
CA PHE A 3 -14.83 7.28 9.60
C PHE A 3 -14.39 8.25 8.50
N LEU A 4 -14.03 9.50 8.84
CA LEU A 4 -13.61 10.49 7.84
C LEU A 4 -12.21 10.17 7.31
N ALA A 5 -11.31 9.68 8.17
CA ALA A 5 -9.97 9.26 7.79
C ALA A 5 -10.02 8.00 6.91
N ASP A 6 -10.88 7.03 7.25
CA ASP A 6 -11.04 5.79 6.48
C ASP A 6 -11.63 6.08 5.09
N LEU A 7 -12.62 6.98 5.02
CA LEU A 7 -13.25 7.37 3.76
C LEU A 7 -12.30 8.18 2.87
N ALA A 8 -11.49 9.06 3.46
CA ALA A 8 -10.42 9.76 2.76
C ALA A 8 -9.33 8.80 2.26
N ALA A 9 -8.92 7.83 3.08
CA ALA A 9 -7.95 6.80 2.69
C ALA A 9 -8.47 5.95 1.54
N ALA A 10 -9.74 5.53 1.58
CA ALA A 10 -10.39 4.79 0.50
C ALA A 10 -10.46 5.61 -0.80
N ALA A 11 -10.84 6.89 -0.72
CA ALA A 11 -10.89 7.78 -1.89
C ALA A 11 -9.50 7.99 -2.51
N LEU A 12 -8.47 8.20 -1.69
CA LEU A 12 -7.07 8.34 -2.13
C LEU A 12 -6.54 7.03 -2.74
N ALA A 13 -6.86 5.88 -2.15
CA ALA A 13 -6.48 4.58 -2.68
C ALA A 13 -7.17 4.29 -4.01
N LEU A 14 -8.47 4.61 -4.15
CA LEU A 14 -9.18 4.51 -5.43
C LEU A 14 -8.56 5.40 -6.50
N TYR A 15 -8.19 6.65 -6.14
CA TYR A 15 -7.45 7.53 -7.03
C TYR A 15 -6.15 6.87 -7.50
N VAL A 16 -5.31 6.39 -6.58
CA VAL A 16 -4.06 5.69 -6.91
C VAL A 16 -4.31 4.49 -7.83
N GLY A 17 -5.31 3.66 -7.53
CA GLY A 17 -5.67 2.49 -8.34
C GLY A 17 -6.09 2.86 -9.77
N PHE A 18 -6.94 3.88 -9.92
CA PHE A 18 -7.36 4.40 -11.23
C PHE A 18 -6.17 4.91 -12.05
N GLU A 19 -5.29 5.66 -11.40
CA GLU A 19 -4.11 6.25 -12.02
C GLU A 19 -3.13 5.19 -12.50
N VAL A 20 -2.89 4.18 -11.67
CA VAL A 20 -2.04 3.02 -11.96
C VAL A 20 -2.64 2.19 -13.10
N TYR A 21 -3.96 1.97 -13.11
CA TYR A 21 -4.63 1.27 -14.20
C TYR A 21 -4.51 2.01 -15.53
N ARG A 22 -4.67 3.34 -15.52
CA ARG A 22 -4.47 4.18 -16.72
C ARG A 22 -3.04 4.09 -17.23
N ALA A 23 -2.04 4.11 -16.33
CA ALA A 23 -0.64 3.95 -16.70
C ALA A 23 -0.35 2.55 -17.25
N TRP A 24 -0.90 1.50 -16.63
CA TRP A 24 -0.72 0.10 -17.04
C TRP A 24 -1.11 -0.15 -18.50
N ARG A 25 -2.19 0.46 -18.99
CA ARG A 25 -2.63 0.35 -20.39
C ARG A 25 -1.58 0.83 -21.40
N SER A 26 -0.62 1.64 -20.98
CA SER A 26 0.44 2.19 -21.83
C SER A 26 1.78 1.44 -21.72
N LEU A 27 1.92 0.51 -20.78
CA LEU A 27 3.19 -0.15 -20.47
C LEU A 27 3.38 -1.43 -21.28
N ARG A 28 4.48 -1.50 -22.04
CA ARG A 28 4.93 -2.72 -22.75
C ARG A 28 5.89 -3.60 -21.93
N ASP A 29 6.51 -3.04 -20.90
CA ASP A 29 7.53 -3.73 -20.10
C ASP A 29 6.93 -4.60 -18.98
N ARG A 30 7.34 -5.87 -18.93
CA ARG A 30 6.85 -6.86 -17.95
C ARG A 30 7.17 -6.50 -16.49
N ARG A 31 8.32 -5.87 -16.22
CA ARG A 31 8.69 -5.42 -14.86
C ARG A 31 7.81 -4.27 -14.39
N LEU A 32 7.52 -3.33 -15.29
CA LEU A 32 6.65 -2.19 -15.04
C LEU A 32 5.19 -2.63 -14.86
N SER A 33 4.73 -3.64 -15.60
CA SER A 33 3.41 -4.22 -15.40
C SER A 33 3.25 -4.91 -14.04
N LEU A 34 4.28 -5.65 -13.57
CA LEU A 34 4.27 -6.26 -12.24
C LEU A 34 4.22 -5.21 -11.13
N TYR A 35 4.98 -4.12 -11.27
CA TYR A 35 4.90 -2.99 -10.34
C TYR A 35 3.49 -2.39 -10.30
N SER A 36 2.89 -2.10 -11.47
CA SER A 36 1.54 -1.55 -11.53
C SER A 36 0.48 -2.48 -10.95
N LEU A 37 0.62 -3.79 -11.18
CA LEU A 37 -0.27 -4.79 -10.61
C LEU A 37 -0.17 -4.79 -9.07
N GLY A 38 1.06 -4.81 -8.54
CA GLY A 38 1.27 -4.75 -7.10
C GLY A 38 0.72 -3.46 -6.47
N MET A 39 0.87 -2.31 -7.13
CA MET A 39 0.30 -1.04 -6.68
C MET A 39 -1.24 -1.03 -6.71
N ALA A 40 -1.85 -1.67 -7.71
CA ALA A 40 -3.30 -1.81 -7.79
C ALA A 40 -3.85 -2.74 -6.69
N LEU A 41 -3.16 -3.84 -6.40
CA LEU A 41 -3.50 -4.73 -5.28
C LEU A 41 -3.34 -4.01 -3.94
N LEU A 42 -2.30 -3.19 -3.76
CA LEU A 42 -2.10 -2.39 -2.56
C LEU A 42 -3.25 -1.39 -2.36
N ALA A 43 -3.64 -0.69 -3.42
CA ALA A 43 -4.78 0.21 -3.40
C ALA A 43 -6.08 -0.53 -3.03
N ALA A 44 -6.33 -1.69 -3.63
CA ALA A 44 -7.50 -2.52 -3.31
C ALA A 44 -7.49 -2.99 -1.85
N ALA A 45 -6.33 -3.39 -1.32
CA ALA A 45 -6.17 -3.77 0.08
C ALA A 45 -6.50 -2.61 1.03
N LEU A 46 -6.00 -1.41 0.76
CA LEU A 46 -6.30 -0.22 1.57
C LEU A 46 -7.79 0.16 1.54
N VAL A 47 -8.44 0.06 0.37
CA VAL A 47 -9.90 0.28 0.27
C VAL A 47 -10.66 -0.75 1.07
N LEU A 48 -10.31 -2.03 0.94
CA LEU A 48 -10.99 -3.13 1.64
C LEU A 48 -10.79 -3.04 3.16
N GLU A 49 -9.59 -2.68 3.62
CA GLU A 49 -9.27 -2.42 5.03
C GLU A 49 -10.11 -1.27 5.58
N ALA A 50 -10.17 -0.13 4.88
CA ALA A 50 -11.00 1.02 5.27
C ALA A 50 -12.49 0.67 5.34
N LEU A 51 -13.02 -0.05 4.34
CA LEU A 51 -14.42 -0.51 4.34
C LEU A 51 -14.70 -1.47 5.50
N LEU A 52 -13.76 -2.35 5.82
CA LEU A 52 -13.87 -3.28 6.94
C LEU A 52 -13.91 -2.53 8.27
N ASP A 53 -13.03 -1.55 8.48
CA ASP A 53 -13.03 -0.75 9.71
C ASP A 53 -14.31 0.08 9.85
N ILE A 54 -14.84 0.62 8.75
CA ILE A 54 -16.16 1.27 8.71
C ILE A 54 -17.27 0.28 9.10
N TYR A 55 -17.28 -0.92 8.51
CA TYR A 55 -18.27 -1.97 8.81
C TYR A 55 -18.22 -2.43 10.28
N LEU A 56 -17.02 -2.62 10.82
CA LEU A 56 -16.81 -2.99 12.22
C LEU A 56 -17.19 -1.85 13.17
N GLY A 57 -16.95 -0.60 12.78
CA GLY A 57 -17.40 0.57 13.56
C GLY A 57 -18.92 0.76 13.58
N LEU A 58 -19.62 0.29 12.53
CA LEU A 58 -21.09 0.39 12.40
C LEU A 58 -21.83 -0.80 13.03
N SER A 59 -21.21 -1.98 13.08
CA SER A 59 -21.86 -3.21 13.54
C SER A 59 -21.97 -3.27 15.08
N ARG A 60 -23.20 -3.10 15.59
CA ARG A 60 -23.56 -3.27 17.02
C ARG A 60 -24.03 -4.71 17.36
N GLY A 61 -23.57 -5.72 16.62
CA GLY A 61 -24.07 -7.11 16.69
C GLY A 61 -23.45 -7.99 17.79
N PRO A 62 -23.97 -9.22 18.02
CA PRO A 62 -23.42 -10.15 19.01
C PRO A 62 -21.96 -10.49 18.70
N ALA A 63 -21.08 -10.09 19.62
CA ALA A 63 -19.64 -9.92 19.40
C ALA A 63 -18.89 -11.13 18.80
N ARG A 64 -19.38 -12.36 18.99
CA ARG A 64 -18.65 -13.58 18.58
C ARG A 64 -18.75 -13.93 17.10
N HIS A 65 -19.90 -13.70 16.46
CA HIS A 65 -20.06 -13.99 15.02
C HIS A 65 -19.39 -12.91 14.18
N VAL A 66 -19.61 -11.64 14.56
CA VAL A 66 -18.95 -10.47 13.95
C VAL A 66 -17.43 -10.59 14.08
N ALA A 67 -16.89 -11.08 15.21
CA ALA A 67 -15.45 -11.27 15.37
C ALA A 67 -14.84 -12.34 14.45
N ARG A 68 -15.56 -13.44 14.17
CA ARG A 68 -15.06 -14.48 13.25
C ARG A 68 -15.07 -13.99 11.81
N GLU A 69 -16.13 -13.33 11.38
CA GLU A 69 -16.22 -12.74 10.05
C GLU A 69 -15.18 -11.63 9.87
N ALA A 70 -15.00 -10.78 10.88
CA ALA A 70 -13.94 -9.76 10.90
C ALA A 70 -12.55 -10.38 10.77
N ALA A 71 -12.28 -11.47 11.49
CA ALA A 71 -10.99 -12.15 11.43
C ALA A 71 -10.72 -12.76 10.04
N LEU A 72 -11.74 -13.37 9.41
CA LEU A 72 -11.63 -13.90 8.06
C LEU A 72 -11.40 -12.80 7.02
N LEU A 73 -12.12 -11.69 7.13
CA LEU A 73 -11.95 -10.54 6.24
C LEU A 73 -10.58 -9.88 6.42
N ARG A 74 -10.09 -9.75 7.67
CA ARG A 74 -8.74 -9.25 7.96
C ARG A 74 -7.67 -10.16 7.38
N ALA A 75 -7.80 -11.48 7.56
CA ALA A 75 -6.88 -12.43 6.94
C ALA A 75 -6.86 -12.30 5.41
N GLY A 76 -8.03 -12.05 4.79
CA GLY A 76 -8.11 -11.77 3.35
C GLY A 76 -7.39 -10.48 2.94
N VAL A 77 -7.52 -9.41 3.73
CA VAL A 77 -6.78 -8.15 3.53
C VAL A 77 -5.28 -8.37 3.67
N ASP A 78 -4.84 -9.11 4.69
CA ASP A 78 -3.42 -9.40 4.92
C ASP A 78 -2.82 -10.20 3.75
N VAL A 79 -3.52 -11.23 3.27
CA VAL A 79 -3.10 -12.02 2.09
C VAL A 79 -3.01 -11.13 0.85
N LEU A 80 -3.96 -10.22 0.65
CA LEU A 80 -3.97 -9.30 -0.48
C LEU A 80 -2.82 -8.29 -0.39
N LEU A 81 -2.54 -7.78 0.81
CA LEU A 81 -1.46 -6.85 1.11
C LEU A 81 -0.09 -7.53 0.91
N LEU A 82 0.05 -8.77 1.35
CA LEU A 82 1.23 -9.59 1.12
C LEU A 82 1.46 -9.83 -0.38
N ALA A 83 0.42 -10.19 -1.12
CA ALA A 83 0.51 -10.37 -2.57
C ALA A 83 0.91 -9.06 -3.29
N ALA A 84 0.38 -7.93 -2.84
CA ALA A 84 0.74 -6.61 -3.34
C ALA A 84 2.22 -6.31 -3.09
N LEU A 85 2.68 -6.43 -1.85
CA LEU A 85 4.05 -6.15 -1.45
C LEU A 85 5.05 -7.10 -2.11
N ALA A 86 4.74 -8.39 -2.20
CA ALA A 86 5.57 -9.35 -2.91
C ALA A 86 5.74 -8.98 -4.39
N SER A 87 4.66 -8.56 -5.05
CA SER A 87 4.69 -8.14 -6.46
C SER A 87 5.51 -6.85 -6.65
N ILE A 88 5.34 -5.87 -5.76
CA ILE A 88 6.10 -4.60 -5.78
C ILE A 88 7.57 -4.87 -5.51
N ALA A 89 7.89 -5.67 -4.49
CA ALA A 89 9.25 -6.07 -4.17
C ALA A 89 9.88 -6.74 -5.39
N ALA A 90 9.28 -7.78 -5.97
CA ALA A 90 9.80 -8.46 -7.15
C ALA A 90 10.10 -7.52 -8.33
N ALA A 91 9.28 -6.47 -8.52
CA ALA A 91 9.49 -5.48 -9.56
C ALA A 91 10.64 -4.49 -9.26
N VAL A 92 10.76 -4.06 -8.00
CA VAL A 92 11.73 -3.05 -7.55
C VAL A 92 13.11 -3.67 -7.27
N THR A 93 13.16 -4.97 -6.97
CA THR A 93 14.34 -5.76 -6.64
C THR A 93 15.11 -6.21 -7.89
N PRO A 94 16.44 -5.95 -7.96
CA PRO A 94 17.33 -6.67 -8.86
C PRO A 94 17.40 -8.15 -8.44
N ALA A 95 17.47 -9.08 -9.40
CA ALA A 95 17.31 -10.53 -9.19
C ALA A 95 18.26 -11.20 -8.15
N ILE A 96 19.22 -10.46 -7.61
CA ILE A 96 20.26 -10.93 -6.69
C ILE A 96 19.75 -10.98 -5.24
N PHE A 97 18.65 -10.29 -4.90
CA PHE A 97 18.18 -10.15 -3.50
C PHE A 97 16.97 -11.02 -3.11
N TYR A 98 16.52 -11.95 -3.98
CA TYR A 98 15.33 -12.79 -3.70
C TYR A 98 15.44 -13.64 -2.43
N SER A 99 16.66 -13.99 -1.99
CA SER A 99 16.90 -14.89 -0.86
C SER A 99 16.81 -14.23 0.52
N ALA A 100 16.95 -12.90 0.62
CA ALA A 100 17.05 -12.22 1.91
C ALA A 100 15.68 -11.86 2.54
N ALA A 101 14.62 -11.78 1.74
CA ALA A 101 13.30 -11.33 2.21
C ALA A 101 12.47 -12.41 2.93
N LEU A 102 12.89 -13.69 2.87
CA LEU A 102 12.08 -14.82 3.33
C LEU A 102 12.20 -15.15 4.83
N LEU A 103 13.01 -14.41 5.59
CA LEU A 103 13.44 -14.80 6.95
C LEU A 103 13.08 -13.81 8.09
N LEU A 104 12.28 -12.76 7.83
CA LEU A 104 12.05 -11.68 8.80
C LEU A 104 10.57 -11.47 9.16
N GLY A 105 10.20 -11.85 10.39
CA GLY A 105 9.09 -11.27 11.17
C GLY A 105 7.71 -11.25 10.49
N PRO A 106 6.81 -10.30 10.85
CA PRO A 106 5.60 -10.06 10.07
C PRO A 106 6.03 -9.62 8.67
N LEU A 107 5.88 -10.54 7.71
CA LEU A 107 6.49 -10.47 6.38
C LEU A 107 6.16 -9.16 5.67
N ASP A 108 4.96 -8.63 5.91
CA ASP A 108 4.46 -7.39 5.29
C ASP A 108 5.21 -6.14 5.75
N ALA A 109 5.51 -6.01 7.04
CA ALA A 109 6.26 -4.86 7.54
C ALA A 109 7.70 -4.89 7.02
N ALA A 110 8.32 -6.08 7.00
CA ALA A 110 9.67 -6.26 6.48
C ALA A 110 9.74 -5.94 4.98
N LEU A 111 8.78 -6.41 4.18
CA LEU A 111 8.68 -6.09 2.76
C LEU A 111 8.45 -4.60 2.51
N ALA A 112 7.56 -3.97 3.30
CA ALA A 112 7.31 -2.54 3.19
C ALA A 112 8.58 -1.71 3.49
N ILE A 113 9.32 -2.04 4.55
CA ILE A 113 10.61 -1.38 4.88
C ILE A 113 11.64 -1.60 3.78
N TYR A 114 11.74 -2.83 3.25
CA TYR A 114 12.64 -3.14 2.15
C TYR A 114 12.32 -2.31 0.90
N ILE A 115 11.05 -2.26 0.48
CA ILE A 115 10.61 -1.44 -0.66
C ILE A 115 10.93 0.03 -0.41
N ALA A 116 10.63 0.54 0.80
CA ALA A 116 10.95 1.90 1.18
C ALA A 116 12.44 2.21 1.01
N ALA A 117 13.33 1.34 1.53
CA ALA A 117 14.77 1.52 1.45
C ALA A 117 15.27 1.56 0.00
N VAL A 118 14.87 0.59 -0.84
CA VAL A 118 15.29 0.56 -2.25
C VAL A 118 14.76 1.77 -3.02
N MET A 119 13.52 2.18 -2.75
CA MET A 119 12.95 3.36 -3.39
C MET A 119 13.57 4.67 -2.89
N PHE A 120 14.01 4.75 -1.63
CA PHE A 120 14.75 5.89 -1.09
C PHE A 120 16.08 6.09 -1.80
N VAL A 121 16.85 5.01 -1.99
CA VAL A 121 18.12 5.06 -2.73
C VAL A 121 17.88 5.58 -4.15
N LYS A 122 16.89 5.02 -4.86
CA LYS A 122 16.55 5.46 -6.23
C LYS A 122 16.04 6.91 -6.26
N ALA A 123 15.28 7.34 -5.26
CA ALA A 123 14.77 8.71 -5.18
C ALA A 123 15.91 9.71 -4.94
N ALA A 124 16.87 9.37 -4.09
CA ALA A 124 18.07 10.16 -3.83
C ALA A 124 18.94 10.27 -5.09
N GLU A 125 19.19 9.17 -5.80
CA GLU A 125 19.92 9.15 -7.06
C GLU A 125 19.27 10.05 -8.13
N ARG A 126 17.94 10.02 -8.20
CA ARG A 126 17.17 10.78 -9.21
C ARG A 126 16.80 12.19 -8.77
N ARG A 127 17.14 12.59 -7.54
CA ARG A 127 16.73 13.86 -6.90
C ARG A 127 15.21 14.11 -6.98
N THR A 128 14.43 13.04 -6.96
CA THR A 128 12.97 13.11 -6.97
C THR A 128 12.44 13.13 -5.54
N PRO A 129 11.30 13.77 -5.28
CA PRO A 129 10.77 13.81 -3.92
C PRO A 129 10.37 12.40 -3.43
N PRO A 130 10.72 12.03 -2.18
CA PRO A 130 10.60 10.66 -1.67
C PRO A 130 9.20 10.31 -1.16
N PHE A 131 8.13 10.73 -1.85
CA PHE A 131 6.76 10.47 -1.39
C PHE A 131 6.41 8.98 -1.39
N THR A 132 6.68 8.27 -2.48
CA THR A 132 6.41 6.82 -2.56
C THR A 132 7.16 6.00 -1.49
N PRO A 133 8.47 6.19 -1.25
CA PRO A 133 9.12 5.47 -0.15
C PRO A 133 8.60 5.86 1.23
N LEU A 134 8.25 7.14 1.47
CA LEU A 134 7.62 7.56 2.72
C LEU A 134 6.26 6.87 2.94
N ALA A 135 5.50 6.59 1.88
CA ALA A 135 4.27 5.82 1.98
C ALA A 135 4.52 4.40 2.54
N PHE A 136 5.56 3.71 2.06
CA PHE A 136 5.90 2.38 2.55
C PHE A 136 6.46 2.38 3.99
N VAL A 137 7.12 3.47 4.42
CA VAL A 137 7.49 3.65 5.83
C VAL A 137 6.25 3.81 6.70
N ALA A 138 5.28 4.63 6.28
CA ALA A 138 4.02 4.80 7.00
C ALA A 138 3.23 3.49 7.06
N LEU A 139 3.24 2.71 5.98
CA LEU A 139 2.63 1.38 5.91
C LEU A 139 3.28 0.42 6.90
N ALA A 140 4.61 0.32 6.91
CA ALA A 140 5.34 -0.52 7.85
C ALA A 140 5.05 -0.12 9.30
N ALA A 141 5.05 1.19 9.58
CA ALA A 141 4.69 1.72 10.88
C ALA A 141 3.27 1.30 11.28
N SER A 142 2.29 1.37 10.36
CA SER A 142 0.90 0.97 10.65
C SER A 142 0.73 -0.50 11.03
N ILE A 143 1.64 -1.37 10.58
CA ILE A 143 1.63 -2.81 10.87
C ILE A 143 2.30 -3.11 12.22
N VAL A 144 3.37 -2.37 12.55
CA VAL A 144 4.18 -2.63 13.76
C VAL A 144 3.63 -1.92 15.00
N LEU A 145 3.07 -0.72 14.83
CA LEU A 145 2.53 0.08 15.92
C LEU A 145 1.17 -0.44 16.40
N PRO A 146 0.78 -0.17 17.66
CA PRO A 146 -0.47 -0.68 18.21
C PRO A 146 -1.70 -0.11 17.46
N PRO A 147 -2.85 -0.81 17.50
CA PRO A 147 -4.04 -0.50 16.72
C PRO A 147 -4.51 0.97 16.70
N PRO A 148 -4.48 1.74 17.82
CA PRO A 148 -4.92 3.14 17.77
C PRO A 148 -4.06 4.04 16.88
N ALA A 149 -2.81 3.66 16.59
CA ALA A 149 -1.93 4.41 15.69
C ALA A 149 -2.08 4.01 14.22
N ALA A 150 -2.73 2.88 13.91
CA ALA A 150 -2.82 2.37 12.54
C ALA A 150 -3.64 3.26 11.59
N PRO A 151 -4.87 3.73 11.93
CA PRO A 151 -5.69 4.54 11.02
C PRO A 151 -5.02 5.82 10.48
N PRO A 152 -4.38 6.69 11.30
CA PRO A 152 -3.70 7.86 10.78
C PRO A 152 -2.49 7.49 9.89
N LEU A 153 -1.78 6.40 10.19
CA LEU A 153 -0.65 5.93 9.38
C LEU A 153 -1.10 5.35 8.03
N ARG A 154 -2.28 4.70 7.98
CA ARG A 154 -2.90 4.23 6.73
C ARG A 154 -3.34 5.40 5.85
N LEU A 155 -3.96 6.43 6.43
CA LEU A 155 -4.28 7.66 5.72
C LEU A 155 -3.02 8.31 5.13
N LEU A 156 -1.95 8.38 5.94
CA LEU A 156 -0.67 8.97 5.55
C LEU A 156 0.01 8.16 4.43
N THR A 157 -0.13 6.83 4.46
CA THR A 157 0.26 5.94 3.36
C THR A 157 -0.48 6.30 2.07
N ALA A 158 -1.82 6.37 2.11
CA ALA A 158 -2.64 6.68 0.95
C ALA A 158 -2.34 8.08 0.39
N LEU A 159 -2.12 9.06 1.27
CA LEU A 159 -1.78 10.44 0.91
C LEU A 159 -0.42 10.52 0.21
N PHE A 160 0.61 9.87 0.75
CA PHE A 160 1.92 9.87 0.12
C PHE A 160 1.95 9.11 -1.21
N LEU A 161 1.19 8.01 -1.34
CA LEU A 161 1.01 7.34 -2.62
C LEU A 161 0.34 8.27 -3.64
N ALA A 162 -0.75 8.94 -3.26
CA ALA A 162 -1.47 9.85 -4.13
C ALA A 162 -0.59 11.04 -4.57
N LEU A 163 0.17 11.64 -3.64
CA LEU A 163 1.14 12.70 -3.96
C LEU A 163 2.25 12.21 -4.91
N GLY A 164 2.80 11.02 -4.66
CA GLY A 164 3.82 10.43 -5.52
C GLY A 164 3.33 10.21 -6.95
N VAL A 165 2.10 9.72 -7.11
CA VAL A 165 1.47 9.53 -8.43
C VAL A 165 1.17 10.86 -9.11
N TRP A 166 0.63 11.83 -8.37
CA TRP A 166 0.28 13.16 -8.91
C TRP A 166 1.52 13.92 -9.42
N LEU A 167 2.60 13.94 -8.65
CA LEU A 167 3.87 14.57 -9.06
C LEU A 167 4.55 13.82 -10.20
N GLY A 168 4.46 12.49 -10.22
CA GLY A 168 4.93 11.67 -11.34
C GLY A 168 4.26 12.04 -12.67
N ARG A 169 2.99 12.47 -12.64
CA ARG A 169 2.28 13.00 -13.82
C ARG A 169 2.68 14.42 -14.18
N GLY A 170 2.87 15.30 -13.21
CA GLY A 170 3.32 16.68 -13.47
C GLY A 170 4.62 16.74 -14.27
N ALA A 171 5.51 15.75 -14.07
CA ALA A 171 6.75 15.61 -14.83
C ALA A 171 6.56 15.10 -16.28
N GLN A 172 5.43 14.43 -16.61
CA GLN A 172 5.13 13.92 -17.95
C GLN A 172 4.35 14.94 -18.81
N GLY A 173 3.65 15.89 -18.20
CA GLY A 173 2.89 16.94 -18.92
C GLY A 173 3.72 18.15 -19.37
N LEU A 174 5.01 18.18 -19.06
CA LEU A 174 5.96 19.24 -19.45
C LEU A 174 6.94 18.78 -20.55
N ARG A 175 6.65 17.66 -21.23
CA ARG A 175 7.45 17.14 -22.35
C ARG A 175 6.60 16.96 -23.59
#